data_AF-A0A2G7GY99-F1
#
_entry.id   AF-A0A2G7GY99-F1
#
_cell.length_a   1.000
_cell.length_b   1.000
_cell.length_c   1.000
_cell.angle_alpha   90.00
_cell.angle_beta   90.00
_cell.angle_gamma   90.00
#
_symmetry.space_group_name_H-M   'P 1'
#
loop_
_entity.id
_entity.type
_entity.pdbx_description
1 polymer ?
#
loop_
_entity_poly.entity_id
_entity_poly.type
_entity_poly.pdbx_seq_one_letter_code
_entity_poly.pdbx_strand_id
1 'polypeptide(L)'
;MTTPPPVRRAVQTAAFTLIELLVAVALALIILFAASSLLISSSRSSSDLQVRNDLLQEQQIAQNYLIANVREAAYVYPQGTTLNLGSGKTTKRPGGGAWVVGSAMVPILAIVKAPELPVSGCSASNDRACYKFKAYYPVVRQTWVDDSAGTQNDPGADPSNETSWLLVEYTKNLMQTTPPTITQLTDLAPGGLNGESGKLLLDYVQPAVTGLPPLFEVPAAGPQAAGQTRVTVNLSVSRAASGKVVAVPARASTDPATWVQPVLVAPRNVGRLTP
;
A
#
# COMPACT_ATOMS: atom_id res chain seq x y z
N MET A 1 -9.21 97.21 36.62
CA MET A 1 -8.76 95.81 36.75
C MET A 1 -9.46 95.00 35.68
N THR A 2 -8.73 94.63 34.64
CA THR A 2 -9.22 93.94 33.44
C THR A 2 -9.03 92.44 33.60
N THR A 3 -10.12 91.68 33.48
CA THR A 3 -10.12 90.21 33.42
C THR A 3 -9.57 89.75 32.07
N PRO A 4 -8.67 88.74 32.01
CA PRO A 4 -8.21 88.20 30.73
C PRO A 4 -9.27 87.27 30.12
N PRO A 5 -9.34 87.16 28.77
CA PRO A 5 -10.29 86.28 28.11
C PRO A 5 -9.86 84.80 28.18
N PRO A 6 -10.81 83.85 28.08
CA PRO A 6 -10.53 82.43 28.19
C PRO A 6 -9.77 81.91 26.96
N VAL A 7 -8.69 81.15 27.21
CA VAL A 7 -7.96 80.39 26.19
C VAL A 7 -8.85 79.26 25.69
N ARG A 8 -9.42 79.42 24.50
CA ARG A 8 -10.06 78.30 23.78
C ARG A 8 -8.96 77.34 23.34
N ARG A 9 -8.87 76.16 23.96
CA ARG A 9 -8.13 75.03 23.39
C ARG A 9 -8.86 74.62 22.10
N ALA A 10 -8.21 74.83 20.96
CA ALA A 10 -8.61 74.20 19.72
C ALA A 10 -8.45 72.68 19.92
N VAL A 11 -9.56 71.96 20.03
CA VAL A 11 -9.56 70.52 19.81
C VAL A 11 -9.21 70.35 18.34
N GLN A 12 -7.99 69.92 18.04
CA GLN A 12 -7.62 69.47 16.72
C GLN A 12 -8.43 68.19 16.45
N THR A 13 -9.58 68.34 15.81
CA THR A 13 -10.20 67.24 15.07
C THR A 13 -9.26 66.92 13.92
N ALA A 14 -8.43 65.89 14.10
CA ALA A 14 -7.68 65.29 13.01
C ALA A 14 -8.68 64.74 12.00
N ALA A 15 -9.00 65.54 10.98
CA ALA A 15 -9.78 65.09 9.85
C ALA A 15 -8.88 64.17 9.02
N PHE A 16 -9.07 62.86 9.17
CA PHE A 16 -8.42 61.88 8.30
C PHE A 16 -8.67 62.25 6.85
N THR A 17 -7.60 62.41 6.07
CA THR A 17 -7.75 62.68 4.65
C THR A 17 -8.24 61.41 3.95
N LEU A 18 -9.05 61.58 2.89
CA LEU A 18 -9.60 60.45 2.12
C LEU A 18 -8.49 59.53 1.57
N ILE A 19 -7.33 60.11 1.27
CA ILE A 19 -6.12 59.41 0.83
C ILE A 19 -5.56 58.51 1.94
N GLU A 20 -5.50 59.00 3.18
CA GLU A 20 -4.97 58.26 4.33
C GLU A 20 -5.85 57.06 4.70
N LEU A 21 -7.18 57.22 4.59
CA LEU A 21 -8.12 56.11 4.72
C LEU A 21 -7.95 55.07 3.61
N LEU A 22 -7.76 55.51 2.35
CA LEU A 22 -7.51 54.61 1.21
C LEU A 22 -6.22 53.80 1.41
N VAL A 23 -5.15 54.44 1.86
CA VAL A 23 -3.86 53.78 2.14
C VAL A 23 -4.00 52.78 3.29
N ALA A 24 -4.70 53.14 4.37
CA ALA A 24 -4.94 52.24 5.49
C ALA A 24 -5.74 50.99 5.07
N VAL A 25 -6.79 51.16 4.26
CA VAL A 25 -7.58 50.03 3.73
C VAL A 25 -6.74 49.17 2.77
N ALA A 26 -5.93 49.78 1.91
CA ALA A 26 -5.04 49.04 1.00
C ALA A 26 -4.04 48.18 1.78
N LEU A 27 -3.40 48.73 2.82
CA LEU A 27 -2.49 47.99 3.68
C LEU A 27 -3.20 46.88 4.46
N ALA A 28 -4.39 47.13 4.98
CA ALA A 28 -5.19 46.11 5.66
C ALA A 28 -5.55 44.93 4.73
N LEU A 29 -5.91 45.21 3.48
CA LEU A 29 -6.19 44.17 2.47
C LEU A 29 -4.96 43.36 2.11
N ILE A 30 -3.79 43.99 1.98
CA ILE A 30 -2.52 43.28 1.74
C ILE A 30 -2.19 42.33 2.91
N ILE A 31 -2.33 42.80 4.15
CA ILE A 31 -2.08 41.98 5.35
C ILE A 31 -3.08 40.82 5.40
N LEU A 32 -4.37 41.09 5.17
CA LEU A 32 -5.40 40.05 5.16
C LEU A 32 -5.16 39.00 4.07
N PHE A 33 -4.72 39.43 2.88
CA PHE A 33 -4.35 38.52 1.79
C PHE A 33 -3.15 37.63 2.15
N ALA A 34 -2.11 38.21 2.76
CA ALA A 34 -0.95 37.45 3.23
C ALA A 34 -1.33 36.44 4.32
N ALA A 35 -2.13 36.86 5.31
CA ALA A 35 -2.62 35.98 6.37
C ALA A 35 -3.49 34.84 5.83
N SER A 36 -4.41 35.14 4.90
CA SER A 36 -5.24 34.14 4.22
C SER A 36 -4.39 33.13 3.45
N SER A 37 -3.37 33.60 2.71
CA SER A 37 -2.45 32.73 1.98
C SER A 37 -1.66 31.79 2.91
N LEU A 38 -1.21 32.31 4.06
CA LEU A 38 -0.51 31.52 5.08
C LEU A 38 -1.42 30.45 5.69
N LEU A 39 -2.67 30.80 6.02
CA LEU A 39 -3.66 29.87 6.55
C LEU A 39 -3.98 28.76 5.54
N ILE A 40 -4.17 29.10 4.26
CA ILE A 40 -4.41 28.12 3.19
C ILE A 40 -3.21 27.20 3.02
N SER A 41 -1.99 27.76 3.02
CA SER A 41 -0.76 26.97 2.93
C SER A 41 -0.60 26.02 4.12
N SER A 42 -0.88 26.49 5.33
CA SER A 42 -0.81 25.69 6.57
C SER A 42 -1.84 24.57 6.57
N SER A 43 -3.08 24.86 6.15
CA SER A 43 -4.14 23.86 6.01
C SER A 43 -3.77 22.78 4.98
N ARG A 44 -3.29 23.18 3.79
CA ARG A 44 -2.83 22.23 2.76
C ARG A 44 -1.67 21.36 3.25
N SER A 45 -0.71 21.96 3.97
CA SER A 45 0.40 21.21 4.55
C SER A 45 -0.08 20.21 5.59
N SER A 46 -1.04 20.59 6.43
CA SER A 46 -1.61 19.70 7.44
C SER A 46 -2.34 18.51 6.79
N SER A 47 -3.12 18.75 5.72
CA SER A 47 -3.80 17.68 4.98
C SER A 47 -2.82 16.73 4.28
N ASP A 48 -1.74 17.26 3.67
CA ASP A 48 -0.70 16.44 3.03
C ASP A 48 0.01 15.53 4.05
N LEU A 49 0.38 16.10 5.21
CA LEU A 49 1.00 15.35 6.30
C LEU A 49 0.07 14.27 6.85
N GLN A 50 -1.23 14.58 6.99
CA GLN A 50 -2.22 13.61 7.42
C GLN A 50 -2.32 12.43 6.44
N VAL A 51 -2.51 12.70 5.14
CA VAL A 51 -2.58 11.65 4.11
C VAL A 51 -1.29 10.81 4.09
N ARG A 52 -0.12 11.45 4.22
CA ARG A 52 1.15 10.72 4.28
C ARG A 52 1.25 9.83 5.51
N ASN A 53 0.81 10.30 6.67
CA ASN A 53 0.81 9.52 7.91
C ASN A 53 -0.15 8.31 7.79
N ASP A 54 -1.33 8.50 7.21
CA ASP A 54 -2.29 7.43 6.97
C ASP A 54 -1.68 6.35 6.05
N LEU A 55 -1.09 6.76 4.91
CA LEU A 55 -0.40 5.84 3.99
C LEU A 55 0.77 5.11 4.65
N LEU A 56 1.57 5.81 5.45
CA LEU A 56 2.68 5.22 6.21
C LEU A 56 2.17 4.15 7.18
N GLN A 57 1.10 4.46 7.92
CA GLN A 57 0.50 3.55 8.88
C GLN A 57 -0.07 2.30 8.18
N GLU A 58 -0.88 2.48 7.13
CA GLU A 58 -1.44 1.38 6.36
C GLU A 58 -0.36 0.49 5.73
N GLN A 59 0.66 1.11 5.12
CA GLN A 59 1.79 0.39 4.55
C GLN A 59 2.51 -0.44 5.61
N GLN A 60 2.80 0.13 6.80
CA GLN A 60 3.48 -0.60 7.88
C GLN A 60 2.65 -1.78 8.39
N ILE A 61 1.33 -1.61 8.53
CA ILE A 61 0.43 -2.69 8.95
C ILE A 61 0.43 -3.82 7.91
N ALA A 62 0.20 -3.49 6.63
CA ALA A 62 0.18 -4.47 5.55
C ALA A 62 1.54 -5.17 5.38
N GLN A 63 2.64 -4.43 5.48
CA GLN A 63 4.00 -4.95 5.41
C GLN A 63 4.28 -5.92 6.57
N ASN A 64 3.96 -5.54 7.81
CA ASN A 64 4.15 -6.41 8.98
C ASN A 64 3.30 -7.70 8.88
N TYR A 65 2.06 -7.59 8.41
CA TYR A 65 1.19 -8.75 8.17
C TYR A 65 1.77 -9.69 7.10
N LEU A 66 2.21 -9.15 5.96
CA LEU A 66 2.81 -9.93 4.88
C LEU A 66 4.10 -10.61 5.36
N ILE A 67 5.00 -9.86 6.00
CA ILE A 67 6.27 -10.38 6.54
C ILE A 67 6.01 -11.49 7.55
N ALA A 68 5.02 -11.35 8.42
CA ALA A 68 4.67 -12.39 9.39
C ALA A 68 4.27 -13.69 8.67
N ASN A 69 3.45 -13.62 7.61
CA ASN A 69 3.07 -14.80 6.85
C ASN A 69 4.25 -15.41 6.07
N VAL A 70 5.11 -14.59 5.47
CA VAL A 70 6.31 -15.06 4.76
C VAL A 70 7.31 -15.70 5.71
N ARG A 71 7.48 -15.15 6.92
CA ARG A 71 8.35 -15.72 7.96
C ARG A 71 7.90 -17.13 8.35
N GLU A 72 6.59 -17.39 8.34
CA GLU A 72 6.00 -18.71 8.62
C GLU A 72 5.97 -19.67 7.43
N ALA A 73 6.48 -19.28 6.27
CA ALA A 73 6.44 -20.13 5.09
C ALA A 73 7.26 -21.41 5.29
N ALA A 74 6.64 -22.55 4.96
CA ALA A 74 7.27 -23.86 4.81
C ALA A 74 7.82 -24.08 3.39
N TYR A 75 7.28 -23.35 2.41
CA TYR A 75 7.75 -23.36 1.04
C TYR A 75 7.51 -21.99 0.40
N VAL A 76 8.47 -21.51 -0.38
CA VAL A 76 8.32 -20.33 -1.24
C VAL A 76 8.35 -20.80 -2.68
N TYR A 77 7.38 -20.42 -3.51
CA TYR A 77 7.46 -20.81 -4.92
C TYR A 77 8.64 -20.08 -5.58
N PRO A 78 9.52 -20.78 -6.31
CA PRO A 78 10.68 -20.17 -6.92
C PRO A 78 10.31 -19.38 -8.19
N GLN A 79 11.22 -18.50 -8.61
CA GLN A 79 11.12 -17.78 -9.88
C GLN A 79 10.90 -18.74 -11.06
N GLY A 80 10.01 -18.34 -11.97
CA GLY A 80 9.62 -19.13 -13.15
C GLY A 80 8.44 -20.07 -12.91
N THR A 81 7.99 -20.25 -11.67
CA THR A 81 6.82 -21.10 -11.40
C THR A 81 5.55 -20.48 -11.95
N THR A 82 4.80 -21.26 -12.75
CA THR A 82 3.49 -20.85 -13.27
C THR A 82 2.39 -21.27 -12.30
N LEU A 83 1.58 -20.30 -11.87
CA LEU A 83 0.50 -20.45 -10.92
C LEU A 83 -0.85 -20.23 -11.63
N ASN A 84 -1.82 -21.08 -11.30
CA ASN A 84 -3.19 -20.96 -11.76
C ASN A 84 -4.13 -20.70 -10.57
N LEU A 85 -4.43 -19.43 -10.33
CA LEU A 85 -5.36 -18.97 -9.29
C LEU A 85 -6.84 -19.00 -9.76
N GLY A 86 -7.10 -19.60 -10.93
CA GLY A 86 -8.39 -19.57 -11.61
C GLY A 86 -8.64 -18.29 -12.39
N SER A 87 -9.86 -18.17 -12.92
CA SER A 87 -10.32 -17.04 -13.75
C SER A 87 -11.30 -16.13 -13.00
N GLY A 88 -11.27 -16.16 -11.67
CA GLY A 88 -12.12 -15.31 -10.84
C GLY A 88 -11.77 -13.84 -11.02
N LYS A 89 -12.76 -12.97 -10.87
CA LYS A 89 -12.58 -11.51 -10.98
C LYS A 89 -11.46 -10.98 -10.07
N THR A 90 -11.38 -11.50 -8.85
CA THR A 90 -10.36 -11.14 -7.85
C THR A 90 -9.02 -11.85 -8.03
N THR A 91 -8.90 -12.82 -8.95
CA THR A 91 -7.66 -13.57 -9.22
C THR A 91 -7.14 -13.37 -10.64
N LYS A 92 -7.81 -12.52 -11.43
CA LYS A 92 -7.46 -12.22 -12.81
C LYS A 92 -6.12 -11.49 -12.88
N ARG A 93 -5.20 -12.01 -13.69
CA ARG A 93 -3.92 -11.37 -13.97
C ARG A 93 -4.12 -10.13 -14.86
N PRO A 94 -3.59 -8.96 -14.47
CA PRO A 94 -3.51 -7.80 -15.35
C PRO A 94 -2.73 -8.11 -16.64
N GLY A 95 -3.32 -7.80 -17.79
CA GLY A 95 -2.77 -8.20 -19.10
C GLY A 95 -3.06 -9.64 -19.53
N GLY A 96 -3.78 -10.44 -18.72
CA GLY A 96 -4.18 -11.81 -19.03
C GLY A 96 -3.08 -12.85 -18.85
N GLY A 97 -3.38 -14.11 -19.18
CA GLY A 97 -2.45 -15.24 -19.05
C GLY A 97 -2.31 -15.79 -17.63
N ALA A 98 -1.31 -16.65 -17.44
CA ALA A 98 -1.03 -17.28 -16.15
C ALA A 98 -0.14 -16.40 -15.26
N TRP A 99 -0.28 -16.57 -13.94
CA TRP A 99 0.60 -15.92 -12.98
C TRP A 99 1.97 -16.59 -13.00
N VAL A 100 3.05 -15.81 -13.07
CA VAL A 100 4.42 -16.34 -13.08
C VAL A 100 5.24 -15.66 -12.01
N VAL A 101 5.80 -16.47 -11.11
CA VAL A 101 6.62 -15.99 -10.01
C VAL A 101 7.91 -15.35 -10.53
N GLY A 102 8.24 -14.17 -10.00
CA GLY A 102 9.39 -13.36 -10.45
C GLY A 102 9.18 -12.58 -11.75
N SER A 103 7.93 -12.40 -12.20
CA SER A 103 7.60 -11.43 -13.26
C SER A 103 7.81 -10.00 -12.76
N ALA A 104 8.59 -9.19 -13.48
CA ALA A 104 8.85 -7.80 -13.10
C ALA A 104 7.64 -6.87 -13.30
N MET A 105 6.83 -7.10 -14.34
CA MET A 105 5.69 -6.22 -14.67
C MET A 105 4.45 -6.51 -13.82
N VAL A 106 4.19 -7.78 -13.51
CA VAL A 106 3.02 -8.20 -12.72
C VAL A 106 3.52 -9.16 -11.63
N PRO A 107 4.19 -8.63 -10.60
CA PRO A 107 4.89 -9.44 -9.61
C PRO A 107 3.92 -10.22 -8.73
N ILE A 108 4.24 -11.48 -8.45
CA ILE A 108 3.48 -12.33 -7.54
C ILE A 108 4.45 -13.03 -6.59
N LEU A 109 4.14 -12.98 -5.31
CA LEU A 109 4.76 -13.79 -4.28
C LEU A 109 3.80 -14.91 -3.91
N ALA A 110 4.24 -16.15 -4.00
CA ALA A 110 3.46 -17.30 -3.56
C ALA A 110 4.25 -18.12 -2.53
N ILE A 111 3.56 -18.51 -1.47
CA ILE A 111 4.12 -19.28 -0.36
C ILE A 111 3.14 -20.35 0.08
N VAL A 112 3.66 -21.37 0.76
CA VAL A 112 2.86 -22.28 1.57
C VAL A 112 3.23 -22.03 3.03
N LYS A 113 2.28 -21.51 3.80
CA LYS A 113 2.41 -21.26 5.23
C LYS A 113 2.23 -22.57 6.00
N ALA A 114 3.11 -22.82 6.97
CA ALA A 114 2.96 -23.94 7.90
C ALA A 114 1.70 -23.77 8.78
N PRO A 115 1.07 -24.88 9.22
CA PRO A 115 -0.04 -24.80 10.15
C PRO A 115 0.44 -24.34 11.54
N GLU A 116 -0.49 -23.77 12.31
CA GLU A 116 -0.27 -23.38 13.71
C GLU A 116 -0.43 -24.56 14.67
N LEU A 117 -1.22 -25.56 14.25
CA LEU A 117 -1.52 -26.78 15.00
C LEU A 117 -1.01 -28.01 14.22
N PRO A 118 -0.87 -29.18 14.86
CA PRO A 118 -0.45 -30.40 14.17
C PRO A 118 -1.33 -30.72 12.95
N VAL A 119 -0.69 -31.01 11.82
CA VAL A 119 -1.37 -31.18 10.52
C VAL A 119 -2.39 -32.31 10.49
N SER A 120 -2.24 -33.31 11.36
CA SER A 120 -3.19 -34.41 11.53
C SER A 120 -4.61 -33.95 11.87
N GLY A 121 -4.76 -32.75 12.43
CA GLY A 121 -6.05 -32.16 12.76
C GLY A 121 -6.66 -31.27 11.65
N CYS A 122 -6.06 -31.21 10.46
CA CYS A 122 -6.55 -30.36 9.37
C CYS A 122 -7.95 -30.78 8.92
N SER A 123 -8.87 -29.84 8.97
CA SER A 123 -10.26 -30.01 8.51
C SER A 123 -10.88 -28.66 8.17
N ALA A 124 -12.09 -28.68 7.60
CA ALA A 124 -12.84 -27.45 7.31
C ALA A 124 -13.22 -26.68 8.59
N SER A 125 -13.34 -27.39 9.72
CA SER A 125 -13.63 -26.81 11.04
C SER A 125 -12.37 -26.46 11.85
N ASN A 126 -11.18 -26.84 11.37
CA ASN A 126 -9.89 -26.57 12.02
C ASN A 126 -8.82 -26.22 10.98
N ASP A 127 -8.99 -25.06 10.36
CA ASP A 127 -8.09 -24.53 9.33
C ASP A 127 -6.70 -24.17 9.89
N ARG A 128 -6.57 -23.97 11.21
CA ARG A 128 -5.30 -23.71 11.91
C ARG A 128 -4.35 -24.91 11.87
N ALA A 129 -4.88 -26.11 11.68
CA ALA A 129 -4.09 -27.31 11.45
C ALA A 129 -3.76 -27.54 9.97
N CYS A 130 -4.30 -26.75 9.04
CA CYS A 130 -4.03 -26.93 7.62
C CYS A 130 -2.85 -26.07 7.15
N TYR A 131 -2.04 -26.62 6.23
CA TYR A 131 -1.15 -25.79 5.43
C TYR A 131 -1.98 -24.82 4.59
N LYS A 132 -1.48 -23.60 4.39
CA LYS A 132 -2.19 -22.58 3.62
C LYS A 132 -1.35 -22.11 2.45
N PHE A 133 -1.84 -22.33 1.24
CA PHE A 133 -1.32 -21.61 0.10
C PHE A 133 -1.73 -20.14 0.23
N LYS A 134 -0.75 -19.24 0.11
CA LYS A 134 -0.97 -17.80 0.08
C LYS A 134 -0.28 -17.21 -1.13
N ALA A 135 -0.95 -16.33 -1.84
CA ALA A 135 -0.35 -15.52 -2.88
C ALA A 135 -0.65 -14.04 -2.68
N TYR A 136 0.37 -13.21 -2.89
CA TYR A 136 0.29 -11.75 -2.84
C TYR A 136 0.58 -11.21 -4.23
N TYR A 137 -0.35 -10.44 -4.79
CA TYR A 137 -0.20 -9.90 -6.13
C TYR A 137 -0.94 -8.58 -6.28
N PRO A 138 -0.47 -7.71 -7.19
CA PRO A 138 -1.12 -6.45 -7.45
C PRO A 138 -2.22 -6.60 -8.51
N VAL A 139 -3.31 -5.86 -8.35
CA VAL A 139 -4.39 -5.72 -9.32
C VAL A 139 -4.73 -4.25 -9.54
N VAL A 140 -5.26 -3.89 -10.70
CA VAL A 140 -5.68 -2.51 -10.97
C VAL A 140 -6.98 -2.22 -10.21
N ARG A 141 -7.02 -1.08 -9.53
CA ARG A 141 -8.12 -0.68 -8.64
C ARG A 141 -9.46 -0.58 -9.37
N GLN A 142 -9.50 0.03 -10.55
CA GLN A 142 -10.74 0.14 -11.34
C GLN A 142 -11.38 -1.23 -11.60
N THR A 143 -10.60 -2.19 -12.09
CA THR A 143 -11.10 -3.56 -12.36
C THR A 143 -11.59 -4.24 -11.09
N TRP A 144 -10.91 -4.01 -9.96
CA TRP A 144 -11.32 -4.59 -8.69
C TRP A 144 -12.62 -4.01 -8.14
N VAL A 145 -12.78 -2.68 -8.17
CA VAL A 145 -13.97 -2.00 -7.65
C VAL A 145 -15.21 -2.39 -8.46
N ASP A 146 -15.11 -2.41 -9.79
CA ASP A 146 -16.20 -2.85 -10.67
C ASP A 146 -16.68 -4.28 -10.35
N ASP A 147 -15.76 -5.11 -9.86
CA ASP A 147 -15.97 -6.53 -9.60
C ASP A 147 -16.34 -6.86 -8.14
N SER A 148 -16.02 -5.99 -7.19
CA SER A 148 -16.20 -6.20 -5.74
C SER A 148 -17.20 -5.24 -5.08
N ALA A 149 -17.85 -4.38 -5.88
CA ALA A 149 -18.79 -3.35 -5.45
C ALA A 149 -19.74 -3.82 -4.32
N GLY A 150 -19.72 -3.11 -3.19
CA GLY A 150 -20.63 -3.34 -2.06
C GLY A 150 -20.29 -4.54 -1.17
N THR A 151 -19.12 -5.15 -1.34
CA THR A 151 -18.60 -6.18 -0.43
C THR A 151 -17.60 -5.61 0.58
N GLN A 152 -17.25 -6.39 1.61
CA GLN A 152 -16.20 -6.02 2.58
C GLN A 152 -14.80 -5.89 1.96
N ASN A 153 -14.62 -6.34 0.70
CA ASN A 153 -13.38 -6.26 -0.06
C ASN A 153 -13.32 -5.03 -0.98
N ASP A 154 -14.35 -4.18 -0.99
CA ASP A 154 -14.43 -2.99 -1.82
C ASP A 154 -13.72 -1.80 -1.14
N PRO A 155 -12.64 -1.24 -1.72
CA PRO A 155 -12.00 -0.03 -1.19
C PRO A 155 -12.85 1.25 -1.41
N GLY A 156 -13.99 1.14 -2.10
CA GLY A 156 -14.89 2.25 -2.41
C GLY A 156 -14.48 3.03 -3.66
N ALA A 157 -15.34 3.95 -4.09
CA ALA A 157 -15.05 4.81 -5.25
C ALA A 157 -13.96 5.84 -4.92
N ASP A 158 -12.96 5.95 -5.80
CA ASP A 158 -11.96 7.04 -5.76
C ASP A 158 -11.54 7.39 -7.21
N PRO A 159 -12.30 8.29 -7.87
CA PRO A 159 -12.06 8.67 -9.25
C PRO A 159 -10.66 9.24 -9.52
N SER A 160 -10.00 9.80 -8.50
CA SER A 160 -8.65 10.36 -8.65
C SER A 160 -7.56 9.29 -8.72
N ASN A 161 -7.91 8.04 -8.37
CA ASN A 161 -6.98 6.93 -8.21
C ASN A 161 -7.44 5.64 -8.91
N GLU A 162 -8.33 5.72 -9.91
CA GLU A 162 -8.86 4.53 -10.61
C GLU A 162 -7.78 3.63 -11.19
N THR A 163 -6.68 4.22 -11.67
CA THR A 163 -5.55 3.51 -12.27
C THR A 163 -4.47 3.09 -11.27
N SER A 164 -4.65 3.42 -9.98
CA SER A 164 -3.78 2.94 -8.91
C SER A 164 -3.93 1.43 -8.73
N TRP A 165 -2.97 0.80 -8.06
CA TRP A 165 -2.99 -0.64 -7.85
C TRP A 165 -3.31 -0.99 -6.41
N LEU A 166 -3.94 -2.15 -6.24
CA LEU A 166 -4.23 -2.76 -4.96
C LEU A 166 -3.31 -3.96 -4.76
N LEU A 167 -2.84 -4.19 -3.55
CA LEU A 167 -2.24 -5.46 -3.17
C LEU A 167 -3.33 -6.39 -2.62
N VAL A 168 -3.38 -7.60 -3.16
CA VAL A 168 -4.40 -8.60 -2.85
C VAL A 168 -3.72 -9.84 -2.27
N GLU A 169 -4.36 -10.41 -1.25
CA GLU A 169 -4.01 -11.72 -0.71
C GLU A 169 -5.01 -12.77 -1.21
N TYR A 170 -4.53 -13.80 -1.88
CA TYR A 170 -5.26 -15.04 -2.10
C TYR A 170 -4.86 -16.07 -1.04
N THR A 171 -5.82 -16.73 -0.41
CA THR A 171 -5.57 -17.81 0.56
C THR A 171 -6.39 -19.03 0.19
N LYS A 172 -5.74 -20.20 0.15
CA LYS A 172 -6.39 -21.50 -0.01
C LYS A 172 -5.86 -22.50 1.02
N ASN A 173 -6.78 -23.16 1.72
CA ASN A 173 -6.40 -24.24 2.64
C ASN A 173 -6.02 -25.49 1.85
N LEU A 174 -4.86 -26.05 2.16
CA LEU A 174 -4.43 -27.35 1.66
C LEU A 174 -4.96 -28.41 2.62
N MET A 175 -6.08 -29.03 2.24
CA MET A 175 -6.84 -29.98 3.06
C MET A 175 -6.13 -31.33 3.15
N GLN A 176 -4.96 -31.35 3.79
CA GLN A 176 -4.10 -32.52 3.95
C GLN A 176 -3.84 -32.77 5.43
N THR A 177 -3.87 -34.04 5.83
CA THR A 177 -3.62 -34.47 7.21
C THR A 177 -2.17 -34.88 7.47
N THR A 178 -1.32 -34.77 6.46
CA THR A 178 0.13 -35.00 6.52
C THR A 178 0.86 -33.83 5.86
N PRO A 179 2.15 -33.59 6.20
CA PRO A 179 2.92 -32.54 5.54
C PRO A 179 3.02 -32.80 4.02
N PRO A 180 2.76 -31.80 3.16
CA PRO A 180 2.94 -31.95 1.72
C PRO A 180 4.42 -32.16 1.37
N THR A 181 4.68 -32.91 0.30
CA THR A 181 6.01 -32.95 -0.31
C THR A 181 6.23 -31.76 -1.23
N ILE A 182 7.50 -31.44 -1.52
CA ILE A 182 7.87 -30.37 -2.45
C ILE A 182 7.31 -30.66 -3.84
N THR A 183 7.36 -31.92 -4.28
CA THR A 183 6.77 -32.38 -5.54
C THR A 183 5.27 -32.10 -5.58
N GLN A 184 4.52 -32.46 -4.54
CA GLN A 184 3.08 -32.19 -4.46
C GLN A 184 2.75 -30.70 -4.55
N LEU A 185 3.54 -29.84 -3.90
CA LEU A 185 3.34 -28.39 -3.96
C LEU A 185 3.64 -27.85 -5.37
N THR A 186 4.64 -28.39 -6.04
CA THR A 186 5.03 -28.00 -7.39
C THR A 186 3.96 -28.39 -8.41
N ASP A 187 3.38 -29.58 -8.27
CA ASP A 187 2.28 -30.07 -9.12
C ASP A 187 0.95 -29.34 -8.86
N LEU A 188 0.78 -28.77 -7.66
CA LEU A 188 -0.41 -27.99 -7.32
C LEU A 188 -0.47 -26.65 -8.08
N ALA A 189 0.69 -26.05 -8.35
CA ALA A 189 0.81 -24.72 -8.95
C ALA A 189 -0.01 -24.50 -10.24
N PRO A 190 0.07 -25.35 -11.27
CA PRO A 190 -0.59 -25.11 -12.56
C PRO A 190 -2.11 -25.36 -12.60
N GLY A 191 -2.70 -26.00 -11.58
CA GLY A 191 -4.13 -26.35 -11.66
C GLY A 191 -4.87 -26.64 -10.35
N GLY A 192 -4.14 -26.84 -9.24
CA GLY A 192 -4.72 -27.17 -7.94
C GLY A 192 -5.02 -25.97 -7.04
N LEU A 193 -4.75 -24.74 -7.50
CA LEU A 193 -4.83 -23.51 -6.70
C LEU A 193 -6.05 -22.63 -7.04
N ASN A 194 -7.07 -23.16 -7.71
CA ASN A 194 -8.30 -22.43 -8.05
C ASN A 194 -9.39 -22.57 -6.97
N GLY A 195 -10.48 -21.82 -7.11
CA GLY A 195 -11.72 -22.02 -6.32
C GLY A 195 -11.88 -21.13 -5.09
N GLU A 196 -10.96 -20.21 -4.83
CA GLU A 196 -11.08 -19.19 -3.78
C GLU A 196 -11.03 -17.79 -4.39
N SER A 197 -11.26 -16.77 -3.58
CA SER A 197 -11.20 -15.37 -3.97
C SER A 197 -10.05 -14.63 -3.28
N GLY A 198 -9.52 -13.61 -3.95
CA GLY A 198 -8.61 -12.66 -3.35
C GLY A 198 -9.30 -11.75 -2.33
N LYS A 199 -8.55 -11.27 -1.34
CA LYS A 199 -8.94 -10.26 -0.36
C LYS A 199 -8.03 -9.05 -0.44
N LEU A 200 -8.61 -7.86 -0.32
CA LEU A 200 -7.83 -6.61 -0.33
C LEU A 200 -6.91 -6.57 0.89
N LEU A 201 -5.64 -6.23 0.67
CA LEU A 201 -4.65 -6.05 1.73
C LEU A 201 -4.20 -4.60 1.87
N LEU A 202 -3.93 -3.91 0.75
CA LEU A 202 -3.44 -2.54 0.75
C LEU A 202 -3.87 -1.82 -0.54
N ASP A 203 -4.29 -0.56 -0.43
CA ASP A 203 -4.61 0.30 -1.57
C ASP A 203 -3.38 1.13 -2.00
N TYR A 204 -3.42 1.68 -3.20
CA TYR A 204 -2.46 2.63 -3.76
C TYR A 204 -1.04 2.12 -3.95
N VAL A 205 -0.84 0.81 -4.08
CA VAL A 205 0.46 0.17 -4.30
C VAL A 205 1.04 0.54 -5.67
N GLN A 206 2.37 0.57 -5.77
CA GLN A 206 3.09 0.84 -7.01
C GLN A 206 3.95 -0.38 -7.43
N PRO A 207 3.38 -1.34 -8.18
CA PRO A 207 4.10 -2.55 -8.57
C PRO A 207 4.96 -2.40 -9.83
N ALA A 208 4.64 -1.43 -10.70
CA ALA A 208 5.24 -1.29 -12.02
C ALA A 208 5.42 0.20 -12.35
N VAL A 209 6.58 0.74 -11.97
CA VAL A 209 7.09 2.02 -12.46
C VAL A 209 8.45 1.73 -13.11
N THR A 210 8.72 2.34 -14.27
CA THR A 210 9.99 2.14 -14.97
C THR A 210 11.17 2.49 -14.05
N GLY A 211 12.10 1.55 -13.89
CA GLY A 211 13.27 1.71 -13.00
C GLY A 211 12.99 1.45 -11.52
N LEU A 212 11.75 1.16 -11.12
CA LEU A 212 11.41 0.73 -9.77
C LEU A 212 11.83 -0.74 -9.58
N PRO A 213 12.40 -1.12 -8.41
CA PRO A 213 12.64 -2.52 -8.10
C PRO A 213 11.32 -3.30 -8.11
N PRO A 214 11.33 -4.60 -8.48
CA PRO A 214 10.11 -5.39 -8.50
C PRO A 214 9.54 -5.49 -7.09
N LEU A 215 8.21 -5.45 -6.97
CA LEU A 215 7.51 -5.52 -5.67
C LEU A 215 7.95 -6.72 -4.81
N PHE A 216 8.25 -7.84 -5.47
CA PHE A 216 8.77 -9.04 -4.82
C PHE A 216 10.01 -9.55 -5.53
N GLU A 217 11.06 -9.82 -4.75
CA GLU A 217 12.21 -10.61 -5.19
C GLU A 217 12.16 -11.95 -4.47
N VAL A 218 12.17 -13.02 -5.26
CA VAL A 218 11.98 -14.40 -4.80
C VAL A 218 13.18 -15.23 -5.26
N PRO A 219 13.53 -16.30 -4.53
CA PRO A 219 14.67 -17.12 -4.89
C PRO A 219 14.45 -17.80 -6.25
N ALA A 220 15.54 -18.04 -6.98
CA ALA A 220 15.54 -18.93 -8.13
C ALA A 220 15.23 -20.38 -7.69
N ALA A 221 14.90 -21.24 -8.66
CA ALA A 221 14.67 -22.66 -8.39
C ALA A 221 15.91 -23.31 -7.77
N GLY A 222 15.72 -24.04 -6.68
CA GLY A 222 16.79 -24.71 -5.96
C GLY A 222 16.36 -25.19 -4.57
N PRO A 223 17.25 -25.89 -3.84
CA PRO A 223 17.00 -26.33 -2.48
C PRO A 223 16.71 -25.13 -1.56
N GLN A 224 15.65 -25.24 -0.76
CA GLN A 224 15.30 -24.22 0.22
C GLN A 224 15.76 -24.66 1.60
N ALA A 225 16.46 -23.78 2.30
CA ALA A 225 16.94 -24.02 3.66
C ALA A 225 16.74 -22.77 4.50
N ALA A 226 16.43 -22.97 5.78
CA ALA A 226 16.25 -21.88 6.73
C ALA A 226 17.51 -21.00 6.78
N GLY A 227 17.32 -19.68 6.70
CA GLY A 227 18.42 -18.69 6.67
C GLY A 227 19.07 -18.47 5.31
N GLN A 228 18.93 -19.41 4.36
CA GLN A 228 19.44 -19.28 2.98
C GLN A 228 18.36 -18.78 2.02
N THR A 229 17.12 -19.27 2.18
CA THR A 229 15.98 -18.76 1.42
C THR A 229 15.64 -17.36 1.89
N ARG A 230 15.59 -16.40 0.96
CA ARG A 230 15.25 -14.99 1.24
C ARG A 230 14.22 -14.49 0.26
N VAL A 231 13.29 -13.69 0.76
CA VAL A 231 12.29 -12.96 -0.04
C VAL A 231 12.44 -11.48 0.28
N THR A 232 12.62 -10.65 -0.75
CA THR A 232 12.60 -9.19 -0.60
C THR A 232 11.21 -8.68 -0.96
N VAL A 233 10.69 -7.78 -0.14
CA VAL A 233 9.42 -7.08 -0.37
C VAL A 233 9.73 -5.59 -0.52
N ASN A 234 9.54 -5.05 -1.73
CA ASN A 234 9.84 -3.66 -2.08
C ASN A 234 8.54 -2.86 -2.17
N LEU A 235 8.01 -2.43 -1.02
CA LEU A 235 6.72 -1.73 -0.98
C LEU A 235 6.87 -0.23 -1.23
N SER A 236 5.96 0.29 -2.05
CA SER A 236 5.78 1.71 -2.32
C SER A 236 4.30 1.98 -2.56
N VAL A 237 3.77 3.05 -1.97
CA VAL A 237 2.39 3.48 -2.14
C VAL A 237 2.32 4.93 -2.60
N SER A 238 1.30 5.27 -3.38
CA SER A 238 1.13 6.60 -3.95
C SER A 238 -0.33 6.91 -4.22
N ARG A 239 -0.85 7.95 -3.58
CA ARG A 239 -2.25 8.37 -3.69
C ARG A 239 -2.35 9.81 -4.19
N ALA A 240 -3.23 10.06 -5.15
CA ALA A 240 -3.67 11.40 -5.50
C ALA A 240 -4.71 11.88 -4.48
N ALA A 241 -4.39 12.94 -3.74
CA ALA A 241 -5.27 13.57 -2.76
C ALA A 241 -5.18 15.10 -2.89
N SER A 242 -6.32 15.78 -2.86
CA SER A 242 -6.39 17.26 -2.92
C SER A 242 -5.60 17.89 -4.09
N GLY A 243 -5.59 17.23 -5.25
CA GLY A 243 -4.89 17.71 -6.46
C GLY A 243 -3.37 17.50 -6.44
N LYS A 244 -2.83 16.75 -5.47
CA LYS A 244 -1.41 16.40 -5.37
C LYS A 244 -1.23 14.90 -5.22
N VAL A 245 -0.08 14.39 -5.64
CA VAL A 245 0.30 12.99 -5.40
C VAL A 245 1.17 12.91 -4.15
N VAL A 246 0.71 12.15 -3.17
CA VAL A 246 1.44 11.83 -1.94
C VAL A 246 1.96 10.41 -2.07
N ALA A 247 3.27 10.21 -1.84
CA ALA A 247 3.92 8.92 -1.96
C ALA A 247 4.69 8.55 -0.70
N VAL A 248 4.75 7.24 -0.43
CA VAL A 248 5.51 6.63 0.67
C VAL A 248 6.32 5.46 0.12
N PRO A 249 7.65 5.43 0.30
CA PRO A 249 8.47 6.47 0.94
C PRO A 249 8.47 7.80 0.17
N ALA A 250 8.88 8.88 0.85
CA ALA A 250 8.98 10.19 0.23
C ALA A 250 10.04 10.18 -0.89
N ARG A 251 9.66 10.65 -2.09
CA ARG A 251 10.54 10.67 -3.27
C ARG A 251 11.49 11.87 -3.24
N ALA A 252 12.55 11.76 -2.44
CA ALA A 252 13.58 12.79 -2.33
C ALA A 252 14.54 12.83 -3.54
N SER A 253 14.61 11.73 -4.30
CA SER A 253 15.40 11.58 -5.52
C SER A 253 14.48 11.38 -6.73
N THR A 254 14.93 11.77 -7.92
CA THR A 254 14.27 11.42 -9.19
C THR A 254 14.51 9.97 -9.61
N ASP A 255 15.43 9.27 -8.96
CA ASP A 255 15.75 7.86 -9.21
C ASP A 255 14.69 6.93 -8.59
N PRO A 256 13.88 6.23 -9.42
CA PRO A 256 12.85 5.32 -8.94
C PRO A 256 13.39 4.15 -8.11
N ALA A 257 14.66 3.77 -8.25
CA ALA A 257 15.28 2.73 -7.44
C ALA A 257 15.19 3.00 -5.93
N THR A 258 15.08 4.28 -5.55
CA THR A 258 15.00 4.74 -4.15
C THR A 258 13.58 4.90 -3.62
N TRP A 259 12.56 4.68 -4.44
CA TRP A 259 11.15 4.94 -4.10
C TRP A 259 10.46 3.76 -3.41
N VAL A 260 11.22 2.83 -2.85
CA VAL A 260 10.70 1.63 -2.16
C VAL A 260 11.26 1.52 -0.76
N GLN A 261 10.50 0.90 0.13
CA GLN A 261 10.96 0.45 1.43
C GLN A 261 11.27 -1.06 1.35
N PRO A 262 12.52 -1.48 1.12
CA PRO A 262 12.87 -2.89 1.02
C PRO A 262 12.81 -3.54 2.39
N VAL A 263 12.15 -4.70 2.48
CA VAL A 263 12.25 -5.58 3.64
C VAL A 263 12.61 -6.98 3.20
N LEU A 264 13.72 -7.46 3.74
CA LEU A 264 14.21 -8.80 3.52
C LEU A 264 13.68 -9.74 4.60
N VAL A 265 13.07 -10.85 4.17
CA VAL A 265 12.50 -11.87 5.06
C VAL A 265 13.16 -13.22 4.79
N ALA A 266 13.60 -13.87 5.86
CA ALA A 266 14.05 -15.27 5.82
C ALA A 266 12.95 -16.16 6.45
N PRO A 267 12.27 -17.01 5.66
CA PRO A 267 11.31 -17.98 6.19
C PRO A 267 11.96 -18.96 7.15
N ARG A 268 11.25 -19.33 8.23
CA ARG A 268 11.79 -20.19 9.30
C ARG A 268 11.47 -21.68 9.14
N ASN A 269 10.42 -22.01 8.37
CA ASN A 269 9.92 -23.38 8.23
C ASN A 269 10.33 -24.06 6.91
N VAL A 270 11.06 -23.36 6.03
CA VAL A 270 11.57 -23.93 4.78
C VAL A 270 12.62 -25.02 5.02
N GLY A 271 12.71 -25.97 4.09
CA GLY A 271 13.63 -27.11 4.16
C GLY A 271 13.19 -28.24 5.10
N ARG A 272 11.98 -28.14 5.67
CA ARG A 272 11.38 -29.19 6.52
C ARG A 272 10.45 -30.15 5.79
N LEU A 273 10.01 -29.78 4.59
CA LEU A 273 9.20 -30.63 3.74
C LEU A 273 10.10 -31.62 3.01
N THR A 274 9.60 -32.84 2.83
CA THR A 274 10.29 -33.86 2.04
C THR A 274 10.24 -33.50 0.55
N PRO A 275 11.24 -33.90 -0.25
CA PRO A 275 11.20 -33.76 -1.70
C PRO A 275 9.91 -34.34 -2.32
#